data_AF-A0A932Q6C6-F1
#
_entry.id   AF-A0A932Q6C6-F1
#
_cell.length_a   1.000
_cell.length_b   1.000
_cell.length_c   1.000
_cell.angle_alpha   90.00
_cell.angle_beta   90.00
_cell.angle_gamma   90.00
#
_symmetry.space_group_name_H-M   'P 1'
#
loop_
_entity.id
_entity.type
_entity.pdbx_description
1 polymer ?
#
loop_
_entity_poly.entity_id
_entity_poly.type
_entity_poly.pdbx_seq_one_letter_code
_entity_poly.pdbx_strand_id
1 'polypeptide(L)'
;MSVKDQSIQNPAWTRVDVSPDVLFGKETVLPSSEAQREIFSASLTDPDASRAYNHSISIFFEGTLDVDALYSSLLNLLNRHEALRGTFSDDGGSFKVRAGIAFGMPILDLSELSEIDQKSCYEKFVRQELDHV
;
A
#
# COMPACT_ATOMS: atom_id res chain seq x y z
N MET A 1 27.17 29.67 -4.49
CA MET A 1 27.10 28.63 -3.44
C MET A 1 26.08 27.62 -3.92
N SER A 2 26.55 26.49 -4.45
CA SER A 2 25.74 25.51 -5.19
C SER A 2 25.00 24.61 -4.22
N VAL A 3 23.68 24.69 -4.20
CA VAL A 3 22.80 23.76 -3.50
C VAL A 3 22.87 22.46 -4.29
N LYS A 4 23.44 21.41 -3.68
CA LYS A 4 23.45 20.08 -4.26
C LYS A 4 22.01 19.57 -4.28
N ASP A 5 21.49 19.42 -5.48
CA ASP A 5 20.31 18.65 -5.81
C ASP A 5 20.51 17.21 -5.31
N GLN A 6 19.98 16.91 -4.13
CA GLN A 6 19.81 15.55 -3.65
C GLN A 6 18.39 15.13 -3.99
N SER A 7 18.16 14.93 -5.29
CA SER A 7 17.15 14.01 -5.79
C SER A 7 17.13 12.77 -4.89
N ILE A 8 15.96 12.47 -4.32
CA ILE A 8 15.71 11.21 -3.66
C ILE A 8 15.78 10.16 -4.77
N GLN A 9 16.98 9.59 -4.95
CA GLN A 9 17.17 8.42 -5.77
C GLN A 9 16.29 7.33 -5.18
N ASN A 10 15.32 6.88 -5.98
CA ASN A 10 14.45 5.74 -5.72
C ASN A 10 15.27 4.62 -5.04
N PRO A 11 15.09 4.38 -3.73
CA PRO A 11 15.83 3.30 -3.10
C PRO A 11 15.31 2.03 -3.75
N ALA A 12 16.22 1.30 -4.40
CA ALA A 12 15.95 0.03 -5.03
C ALA A 12 15.12 -0.82 -4.07
N TRP A 13 13.82 -0.96 -4.36
CA TRP A 13 12.91 -1.83 -3.62
C TRP A 13 13.52 -3.22 -3.68
N THR A 14 14.24 -3.58 -2.62
CA THR A 14 14.85 -4.89 -2.52
C THR A 14 13.70 -5.81 -2.20
N ARG A 15 13.33 -6.64 -3.17
CA ARG A 15 12.32 -7.68 -3.00
C ARG A 15 12.83 -8.58 -1.88
N VAL A 16 12.32 -8.38 -0.67
CA VAL A 16 12.58 -9.27 0.46
C VAL A 16 11.87 -10.57 0.10
N ASP A 17 12.67 -11.62 -0.08
CA ASP A 17 12.16 -12.97 -0.30
C ASP A 17 11.61 -13.46 1.04
N VAL A 18 10.35 -13.08 1.32
CA VAL A 18 9.61 -13.60 2.46
C VAL A 18 9.33 -15.05 2.11
N SER A 19 10.03 -15.97 2.76
CA SER A 19 9.70 -17.40 2.72
C SER A 19 8.21 -17.51 3.05
N PRO A 20 7.37 -18.05 2.16
CA PRO A 20 5.93 -17.97 2.35
C PRO A 20 5.59 -18.90 3.51
N ASP A 21 5.24 -18.33 4.66
CA ASP A 21 4.34 -19.01 5.57
C ASP A 21 3.07 -19.30 4.75
N VAL A 22 2.92 -20.56 4.33
CA VAL A 22 1.84 -20.98 3.43
C VAL A 22 0.52 -20.77 4.16
N LEU A 23 -0.21 -19.74 3.74
CA LEU A 23 -1.53 -19.37 4.25
C LEU A 23 -2.58 -19.68 3.17
N PHE A 24 -3.62 -20.44 3.55
CA PHE A 24 -4.60 -21.01 2.63
C PHE A 24 -5.76 -20.04 2.35
N GLY A 25 -5.69 -19.33 1.22
CA GLY A 25 -6.85 -18.70 0.57
C GLY A 25 -7.18 -19.44 -0.73
N LYS A 26 -8.46 -19.70 -1.01
CA LYS A 26 -8.85 -20.32 -2.29
C LYS A 26 -8.67 -19.31 -3.41
N GLU A 27 -7.87 -19.65 -4.43
CA GLU A 27 -7.89 -18.89 -5.67
C GLU A 27 -9.27 -18.95 -6.29
N THR A 28 -9.85 -17.79 -6.53
CA THR A 28 -11.22 -17.66 -7.02
C THR A 28 -11.27 -16.56 -8.07
N VAL A 29 -12.01 -16.82 -9.14
CA VAL A 29 -12.33 -15.82 -10.17
C VAL A 29 -13.83 -15.57 -10.13
N LEU A 30 -14.20 -14.32 -9.92
CA LEU A 30 -15.60 -13.89 -9.82
C LEU A 30 -15.88 -12.88 -10.94
N PRO A 31 -17.09 -12.86 -11.51
CA PRO A 31 -17.49 -11.75 -12.37
C PRO A 31 -17.51 -10.46 -11.56
N SER A 32 -16.97 -9.38 -12.13
CA SER A 32 -17.08 -8.06 -11.51
C SER A 32 -18.52 -7.55 -11.62
N SER A 33 -18.94 -6.78 -10.62
CA SER A 33 -20.20 -6.04 -10.68
C SER A 33 -20.15 -4.95 -11.75
N GLU A 34 -21.31 -4.44 -12.14
CA GLU A 34 -21.42 -3.31 -13.07
C GLU A 34 -20.67 -2.08 -12.54
N ALA A 35 -20.90 -1.70 -11.28
CA ALA A 35 -20.21 -0.58 -10.65
C ALA A 35 -18.67 -0.77 -10.60
N GLN A 36 -18.19 -2.00 -10.39
CA GLN A 36 -16.75 -2.29 -10.43
C GLN A 36 -16.17 -2.11 -11.84
N ARG A 37 -16.90 -2.51 -12.88
CA ARG A 37 -16.49 -2.32 -14.28
C ARG A 37 -16.47 -0.85 -14.69
N GLU A 38 -17.43 -0.06 -14.21
CA GLU A 38 -17.48 1.38 -14.46
C GLU A 38 -16.26 2.09 -13.85
N ILE A 39 -15.97 1.81 -12.57
CA ILE A 39 -14.79 2.36 -11.88
C ILE A 39 -13.50 1.92 -12.58
N PHE A 40 -13.38 0.63 -12.94
CA PHE A 40 -12.21 0.13 -13.66
C PHE A 40 -12.03 0.85 -15.00
N SER A 41 -13.10 0.98 -15.80
CA SER A 41 -13.04 1.66 -17.09
C SER A 41 -12.68 3.15 -16.96
N ALA A 42 -13.24 3.83 -15.96
CA ALA A 42 -12.90 5.21 -15.65
C ALA A 42 -11.42 5.36 -15.25
N SER A 43 -10.89 4.42 -14.45
CA SER A 43 -9.48 4.42 -14.02
C SER A 43 -8.49 4.28 -15.18
N LEU A 44 -8.89 3.67 -16.31
CA LEU A 44 -8.04 3.51 -17.49
C LEU A 44 -8.03 4.73 -18.42
N THR A 45 -8.88 5.73 -18.19
CA THR A 45 -9.04 6.87 -19.10
C THR A 45 -7.89 7.88 -18.98
N ASP A 46 -7.46 8.15 -17.75
CA ASP A 46 -6.37 9.07 -17.44
C ASP A 46 -5.69 8.67 -16.12
N PRO A 47 -4.35 8.75 -16.00
CA PRO A 47 -3.65 8.42 -14.76
C PRO A 47 -4.13 9.22 -13.54
N ASP A 48 -4.50 10.49 -13.69
CA ASP A 48 -5.04 11.31 -12.60
C ASP A 48 -6.48 10.88 -12.24
N ALA A 49 -7.25 10.38 -13.20
CA ALA A 49 -8.57 9.80 -12.95
C ALA A 49 -8.48 8.50 -12.12
N SER A 50 -7.43 7.70 -12.31
CA SER A 50 -7.19 6.51 -11.48
C SER A 50 -6.98 6.88 -10.01
N ARG A 51 -6.28 7.99 -9.74
CA ARG A 51 -5.97 8.46 -8.40
C ARG A 51 -7.20 8.89 -7.60
N ALA A 52 -8.21 9.42 -8.30
CA ALA A 52 -9.48 9.82 -7.68
C ALA A 52 -10.23 8.66 -7.00
N TYR A 53 -9.90 7.40 -7.33
CA TYR A 53 -10.50 6.21 -6.72
C TYR A 53 -9.67 5.61 -5.58
N ASN A 54 -8.48 6.13 -5.30
CA ASN A 54 -7.68 5.67 -4.17
C ASN A 54 -8.20 6.28 -2.86
N HIS A 55 -8.22 5.47 -1.80
CA HIS A 55 -8.61 5.90 -0.47
C HIS A 55 -7.51 5.58 0.54
N SER A 56 -6.97 6.63 1.16
CA SER A 56 -5.88 6.53 2.15
C SER A 56 -6.34 7.04 3.51
N ILE A 57 -5.91 6.35 4.57
CA ILE A 57 -6.24 6.68 5.96
C ILE A 57 -4.95 6.69 6.77
N SER A 58 -4.78 7.72 7.61
CA SER A 58 -3.70 7.79 8.60
C SER A 58 -4.25 7.52 10.00
N ILE A 59 -3.58 6.65 10.75
CA ILE A 59 -3.95 6.28 12.13
C ILE A 59 -2.79 6.68 13.05
N PHE A 60 -3.10 7.42 14.12
CA PHE A 60 -2.12 7.80 15.13
C PHE A 60 -2.27 6.90 16.36
N PHE A 61 -1.18 6.30 16.80
CA PHE A 61 -1.12 5.49 18.02
C PHE A 61 -0.34 6.27 19.09
N GLU A 62 -0.85 6.27 20.31
CA GLU A 62 -0.16 6.86 21.47
C GLU A 62 0.29 5.74 22.42
N GLY A 63 1.57 5.74 22.77
CA GLY A 63 2.20 4.75 23.65
C GLY A 63 3.15 3.79 22.92
N THR A 64 3.44 2.66 23.56
CA THR A 64 4.33 1.65 22.99
C THR A 64 3.60 0.81 21.95
N LEU A 65 4.13 0.79 20.72
CA LEU A 65 3.61 -0.03 19.64
C LEU A 65 4.42 -1.33 19.52
N ASP A 66 3.75 -2.48 19.66
CA ASP A 66 4.32 -3.77 19.30
C ASP A 66 4.21 -3.96 17.77
N VAL A 67 5.33 -3.74 17.10
CA VAL A 67 5.43 -3.77 15.63
C VAL A 67 5.17 -5.18 15.08
N ASP A 68 5.65 -6.21 15.75
CA ASP A 68 5.49 -7.60 15.30
C ASP A 68 4.03 -8.07 15.44
N ALA A 69 3.36 -7.64 16.52
CA ALA A 69 1.93 -7.88 16.71
C ALA A 69 1.08 -7.14 15.66
N LEU A 70 1.43 -5.88 15.32
CA LEU A 70 0.75 -5.13 14.27
C LEU A 70 0.93 -5.81 12.90
N TYR A 71 2.16 -6.19 12.57
CA TYR A 71 2.47 -6.89 11.31
C TYR A 71 1.66 -8.19 11.19
N SER A 72 1.66 -9.01 12.23
CA SER A 72 0.89 -10.27 12.28
C SER A 72 -0.62 -10.03 12.15
N SER A 73 -1.14 -8.95 12.75
CA SER A 73 -2.55 -8.58 12.66
C SER A 73 -2.95 -8.16 11.23
N LEU A 74 -2.09 -7.40 10.55
CA LEU A 74 -2.30 -7.02 9.15
C LEU A 74 -2.25 -8.23 8.22
N LEU A 75 -1.30 -9.15 8.41
CA LEU A 75 -1.27 -10.41 7.67
C LEU A 75 -2.56 -11.22 7.85
N ASN A 76 -3.05 -11.32 9.08
CA ASN A 76 -4.32 -11.99 9.36
C ASN A 76 -5.51 -11.32 8.66
N LEU A 77 -5.54 -9.99 8.58
CA LEU A 77 -6.56 -9.25 7.85
C LEU A 77 -6.50 -9.57 6.35
N LEU A 78 -5.31 -9.52 5.73
CA LEU A 78 -5.12 -9.86 4.32
C LEU A 78 -5.56 -11.29 4.00
N ASN A 79 -5.23 -12.25 4.88
CA ASN A 79 -5.66 -13.64 4.73
C ASN A 79 -7.20 -13.77 4.78
N ARG A 80 -7.82 -13.13 5.77
CA ARG A 80 -9.27 -13.19 6.01
C ARG A 80 -10.09 -12.52 4.90
N HIS A 81 -9.58 -11.45 4.29
CA HIS A 81 -10.35 -10.62 3.36
C HIS A 81 -9.87 -10.77 1.91
N GLU A 82 -10.65 -11.51 1.10
CA GLU A 82 -10.37 -11.72 -0.33
C GLU A 82 -10.28 -10.42 -1.14
N ALA A 83 -11.05 -9.40 -0.75
CA ALA A 83 -11.04 -8.08 -1.38
C ALA A 83 -9.66 -7.40 -1.33
N LEU A 84 -8.85 -7.69 -0.31
CA LEU A 84 -7.50 -7.13 -0.16
C LEU A 84 -6.42 -7.93 -0.93
N ARG A 85 -6.79 -9.08 -1.50
CA ARG A 85 -5.88 -9.98 -2.24
C ARG A 85 -6.22 -10.09 -3.72
N GLY A 86 -7.17 -9.29 -4.21
CA GLY A 86 -7.69 -9.42 -5.56
C GLY A 86 -7.24 -8.34 -6.51
N THR A 87 -7.20 -8.69 -7.79
CA THR A 87 -6.93 -7.78 -8.91
C THR A 87 -8.00 -7.95 -9.97
N PHE A 88 -8.28 -6.91 -10.75
CA PHE A 88 -9.14 -7.03 -11.93
C PHE A 88 -8.38 -7.68 -13.11
N SER A 89 -9.10 -8.35 -14.01
CA SER A 89 -8.56 -8.72 -15.32
C SER A 89 -8.28 -7.47 -16.17
N ASP A 90 -7.48 -7.64 -17.21
CA ASP A 90 -7.09 -6.54 -18.13
C ASP A 90 -8.31 -5.83 -18.76
N ASP A 91 -9.44 -6.53 -18.89
CA ASP A 91 -10.71 -6.02 -19.41
C ASP A 91 -11.70 -5.58 -18.30
N GLY A 92 -11.32 -5.70 -17.03
CA GLY A 92 -12.17 -5.39 -15.87
C GLY A 92 -13.34 -6.36 -15.65
N GLY A 93 -13.52 -7.37 -16.50
CA GLY A 93 -14.68 -8.26 -16.49
C GLY A 93 -14.70 -9.27 -15.34
N SER A 94 -13.55 -9.50 -14.71
CA SER A 94 -13.41 -10.42 -13.58
C SER A 94 -12.55 -9.85 -12.46
N PHE A 95 -12.88 -10.23 -11.23
CA PHE A 95 -12.07 -10.02 -10.05
C PHE A 95 -11.41 -11.34 -9.65
N LYS A 96 -10.07 -11.36 -9.62
CA LYS A 96 -9.24 -12.54 -9.39
C LYS A 96 -8.61 -12.46 -8.01
N VAL A 97 -9.01 -13.36 -7.12
CA VAL A 97 -8.47 -13.47 -5.76
C VAL A 97 -7.25 -14.38 -5.77
N ARG A 98 -6.10 -13.88 -5.27
CA ARG A 98 -4.84 -14.63 -5.20
C ARG A 98 -4.75 -15.42 -3.90
N ALA A 99 -4.18 -16.62 -3.92
CA ALA A 99 -4.00 -17.44 -2.70
C ALA A 99 -3.17 -16.74 -1.62
N GLY A 100 -2.16 -15.96 -2.04
CA GLY A 100 -1.35 -15.12 -1.18
C GLY A 100 -0.82 -13.91 -1.94
N ILE A 101 -0.42 -12.88 -1.19
CA ILE A 101 0.19 -11.66 -1.72
C ILE A 101 1.48 -11.36 -0.95
N ALA A 102 2.46 -10.75 -1.62
CA ALA A 102 3.61 -10.19 -0.93
C ALA A 102 3.16 -8.91 -0.23
N PHE A 103 3.34 -8.85 1.09
CA PHE A 103 2.99 -7.70 1.92
C PHE A 103 4.25 -7.14 2.58
N GLY A 104 4.49 -5.84 2.39
CA GLY A 104 5.56 -5.10 3.04
C GLY A 104 5.00 -4.03 3.96
N MET A 105 5.62 -3.88 5.13
CA MET A 105 5.32 -2.82 6.10
C MET A 105 6.61 -2.02 6.33
N PRO A 106 6.92 -1.02 5.47
CA PRO A 106 8.11 -0.21 5.65
C PRO A 106 8.00 0.59 6.96
N ILE A 107 9.07 0.62 7.73
CA ILE A 107 9.16 1.35 8.99
C ILE A 107 10.18 2.46 8.81
N LEU A 108 9.73 3.69 9.04
CA LEU A 108 10.58 4.87 9.10
C LEU A 108 10.66 5.32 10.56
N ASP A 109 11.79 5.06 11.21
CA ASP A 109 12.06 5.53 12.56
C ASP A 109 12.57 6.97 12.53
N LEU A 110 11.83 7.87 13.16
CA LEU A 110 12.20 9.29 13.30
C LEU A 110 12.72 9.62 14.70
N SER A 111 12.77 8.66 15.62
CA SER A 111 13.07 8.89 17.04
C SER A 111 14.47 9.44 17.29
N GLU A 112 15.42 9.18 16.39
CA GLU A 112 16.79 9.72 16.46
C GLU A 112 16.89 11.20 16.03
N LEU A 113 15.82 11.77 15.44
CA LEU A 113 15.79 13.16 15.00
C LEU A 113 15.30 14.10 16.11
N SER A 114 15.64 15.39 15.99
CA SER A 114 15.06 16.43 16.85
C SER A 114 13.54 16.55 16.61
N GLU A 115 12.76 16.98 17.61
CA GLU A 115 11.29 17.11 17.46
C GLU A 115 10.86 17.97 16.25
N ILE A 116 11.64 19.01 15.95
CA ILE A 116 11.40 19.88 14.79
C ILE A 116 11.62 19.11 13.48
N ASP A 117 12.70 18.32 13.42
CA ASP A 117 13.05 17.53 12.24
C ASP A 117 12.09 16.34 12.06
N GLN A 118 11.64 15.71 13.15
CA GLN A 118 10.61 14.66 13.13
C GLN A 118 9.34 15.17 12.45
N LYS A 119 8.82 16.32 12.91
CA LYS A 119 7.62 16.93 12.34
C LYS A 119 7.81 17.28 10.86
N SER A 120 8.95 17.89 10.52
CA SER A 120 9.25 18.26 9.13
C SER A 120 9.35 17.03 8.21
N CYS A 121 9.99 15.95 8.67
CA CYS A 121 10.09 14.70 7.94
C CYS A 121 8.73 14.03 7.75
N TYR A 122 7.91 13.95 8.80
CA TYR A 122 6.55 13.42 8.72
C TYR A 122 5.68 14.19 7.71
N GLU A 123 5.65 15.52 7.79
CA GLU A 123 4.86 16.35 6.87
C GLU A 123 5.30 16.18 5.40
N LYS A 124 6.60 16.05 5.16
CA LYS A 124 7.14 15.77 3.82
C LYS A 124 6.72 14.38 3.33
N PHE A 125 6.81 13.36 4.18
CA PHE A 125 6.43 12.00 3.83
C PHE A 125 4.95 11.91 3.47
N VAL A 126 4.06 12.44 4.32
CA VAL A 126 2.62 12.44 4.04
C VAL A 126 2.30 13.16 2.72
N ARG A 127 2.98 14.27 2.43
CA ARG A 127 2.78 14.99 1.17
C ARG A 127 3.22 14.17 -0.04
N GLN A 128 4.36 13.48 0.05
CA GLN A 128 4.84 12.61 -1.03
C GLN A 128 3.90 11.43 -1.28
N GLU A 129 3.38 10.80 -0.23
CA GLU A 129 2.42 9.69 -0.37
C GLU A 129 1.10 10.17 -1.02
N LEU A 130 0.59 11.33 -0.62
CA LEU A 130 -0.60 11.92 -1.25
C LEU A 130 -0.39 12.27 -2.74
N ASP A 131 0.84 12.55 -3.15
CA ASP A 131 1.19 12.82 -4.55
C ASP A 131 1.26 11.53 -5.42
N HIS A 132 1.28 10.35 -4.79
CA HIS A 132 1.34 9.04 -5.45
C HIS A 132 0.03 8.22 -5.36
N VAL A 133 -0.87 8.64 -4.47
CA VAL A 133 -2.25 8.14 -4.31
C VAL A 133 -3.17 8.91 -5.25
#